data_AF-A0A2D6M6K9-F1
#
_entry.id   AF-A0A2D6M6K9-F1
#
_cell.length_a   1.000
_cell.length_b   1.000
_cell.length_c   1.000
_cell.angle_alpha   90.00
_cell.angle_beta   90.00
_cell.angle_gamma   90.00
#
_symmetry.space_group_name_H-M   'P 1'
#
loop_
_entity.id
_entity.type
_entity.pdbx_description
1 polymer ?
#
loop_
_entity_poly.entity_id
_entity_poly.type
_entity_poly.pdbx_seq_one_letter_code
_entity_poly.pdbx_strand_id
1 'polypeptide(L)' 'MEKEIVNRLEKQIKNSTDSFQEELDISLLRLYQLGFVEITIEGEKMNVSVTDAGTEAFMNDLALSLVDTADA' A
#
# COMPACT_ATOMS: atom_id res chain seq x y z
N MET A 1 -9.52 9.03 -12.50
CA MET A 1 -9.64 8.17 -11.31
C MET A 1 -8.31 8.09 -10.58
N GLU A 2 -7.23 7.64 -11.23
CA GLU A 2 -5.89 7.54 -10.61
C GLU A 2 -5.37 8.84 -9.95
N LYS A 3 -5.50 9.99 -10.64
CA LYS A 3 -5.09 11.30 -10.09
C LYS A 3 -5.88 11.74 -8.84
N GLU A 4 -7.07 11.21 -8.62
CA GLU A 4 -7.93 11.59 -7.50
C GLU A 4 -7.50 10.90 -6.20
N ILE A 5 -7.13 9.61 -6.29
CA ILE A 5 -6.63 8.81 -5.17
C ILE A 5 -5.31 9.39 -4.65
N VAL A 6 -4.36 9.66 -5.57
CA VAL A 6 -3.07 10.26 -5.22
C VAL A 6 -3.27 11.60 -4.51
N ASN A 7 -4.07 12.50 -5.09
CA ASN A 7 -4.33 13.81 -4.48
C ASN A 7 -5.01 13.70 -3.10
N ARG A 8 -5.86 12.69 -2.88
CA ARG A 8 -6.54 12.47 -1.60
C ARG A 8 -5.55 11.99 -0.54
N LEU A 9 -4.74 10.99 -0.85
CA LEU A 9 -3.71 10.47 0.05
C LEU A 9 -2.66 11.53 0.37
N GLU A 10 -2.18 12.29 -0.63
CA GLU A 10 -1.23 13.39 -0.40
C GLU A 10 -1.78 14.48 0.53
N LYS A 11 -3.09 14.78 0.44
CA LYS A 11 -3.74 15.72 1.37
C LYS A 11 -3.86 15.14 2.77
N GLN A 12 -4.12 13.84 2.93
CA GLN A 12 -4.18 13.19 4.23
C GLN A 12 -2.81 13.20 4.91
N ILE A 13 -1.76 12.79 4.18
CA ILE A 13 -0.36 12.83 4.64
C ILE A 13 0.02 14.23 5.11
N LYS A 14 -0.21 15.27 4.28
CA LYS A 14 0.13 16.66 4.62
C LYS A 14 -0.61 17.22 5.84
N ASN A 15 -1.80 16.69 6.13
CA ASN A 15 -2.64 17.17 7.23
C ASN A 15 -2.64 16.21 8.43
N SER A 16 -1.86 15.13 8.39
CA SER A 16 -1.81 14.17 9.49
C SER A 16 -1.12 14.82 10.68
N THR A 17 -1.72 14.64 11.85
CA THR A 17 -1.11 15.03 13.14
C THR A 17 -0.56 13.81 13.90
N ASP A 18 -0.83 12.61 13.38
CA ASP A 18 -0.36 11.33 13.92
C ASP A 18 0.71 10.77 12.97
N SER A 19 1.95 10.66 13.47
CA SER A 19 3.09 10.18 12.69
C SER A 19 2.91 8.73 12.23
N PHE A 20 2.24 7.89 13.02
CA PHE A 20 2.00 6.50 12.63
C PHE A 20 1.01 6.42 11.46
N GLN A 21 -0.06 7.21 11.52
CA GLN A 21 -1.03 7.27 10.42
C GLN A 21 -0.40 7.86 9.15
N GLU A 22 0.46 8.87 9.29
CA GLU A 22 1.21 9.45 8.16
C GLU A 22 2.08 8.39 7.46
N GLU A 23 2.82 7.59 8.22
CA GLU A 23 3.66 6.51 7.68
C GLU A 23 2.84 5.43 6.97
N LEU A 24 1.67 5.08 7.51
CA LEU A 24 0.74 4.15 6.86
C LEU A 24 0.23 4.71 5.53
N ASP A 25 -0.20 5.97 5.50
CA ASP A 25 -0.72 6.62 4.29
C ASP A 25 0.38 6.77 3.22
N ILE A 26 1.64 7.07 3.62
CA ILE A 26 2.81 7.08 2.73
C ILE A 26 3.06 5.69 2.14
N SER A 27 3.01 4.66 2.97
CA SER A 27 3.24 3.27 2.54
C SER A 27 2.14 2.82 1.57
N LEU A 28 0.88 3.15 1.87
CA LEU A 28 -0.26 2.85 1.01
C LEU A 28 -0.15 3.55 -0.35
N LEU A 29 0.26 4.82 -0.37
CA LEU A 29 0.50 5.56 -1.62
C LEU A 29 1.59 4.92 -2.47
N ARG A 30 2.69 4.47 -1.85
CA ARG A 30 3.78 3.76 -2.55
C ARG A 30 3.30 2.44 -3.15
N LEU A 31 2.59 1.63 -2.37
CA LEU A 31 2.05 0.35 -2.83
C LEU A 31 1.07 0.54 -4.00
N TYR A 32 0.26 1.59 -3.96
CA TYR A 32 -0.65 1.95 -5.05
C TYR A 32 0.12 2.37 -6.32
N GLN A 33 1.13 3.22 -6.19
CA GLN A 33 1.98 3.65 -7.32
C GLN A 33 2.79 2.50 -7.93
N LEU A 34 3.16 1.51 -7.13
CA LEU A 34 3.82 0.29 -7.60
C LEU A 34 2.86 -0.71 -8.24
N GLY A 35 1.54 -0.48 -8.17
CA GLY A 35 0.52 -1.37 -8.70
C GLY A 35 0.31 -2.64 -7.87
N PHE A 36 0.78 -2.66 -6.62
CA PHE A 36 0.62 -3.78 -5.70
C PHE A 36 -0.72 -3.76 -4.96
N VAL A 37 -1.34 -2.59 -4.89
CA VAL A 37 -2.71 -2.45 -4.38
C VAL A 37 -3.53 -1.60 -5.35
N GLU A 38 -4.80 -1.94 -5.45
CA GLU A 38 -5.81 -1.13 -6.10
C GLU A 38 -6.66 -0.45 -5.03
N ILE A 39 -7.01 0.81 -5.27
CA ILE A 39 -7.80 1.62 -4.36
C ILE A 39 -9.05 2.08 -5.10
N THR A 40 -10.21 1.79 -4.54
CA THR A 40 -11.50 2.29 -5.05
C THR A 40 -12.14 3.23 -4.04
N ILE A 41 -12.75 4.31 -4.55
CA ILE A 41 -13.43 5.31 -3.71
C ILE A 41 -14.93 5.19 -3.94
N GLU A 42 -15.65 4.82 -2.89
CA GLU A 42 -17.10 4.74 -2.88
C GLU A 42 -17.65 5.77 -1.90
N GLY A 43 -17.93 6.97 -2.43
CA GLY A 43 -18.31 8.13 -1.62
C GLY A 43 -17.17 8.55 -0.69
N GLU A 44 -17.39 8.43 0.62
CA GLU A 44 -16.39 8.78 1.63
C GLU A 44 -15.42 7.64 1.95
N LYS A 45 -15.76 6.39 1.59
CA LYS A 45 -14.96 5.22 1.91
C LYS A 45 -13.88 4.96 0.87
N MET A 46 -12.71 4.58 1.35
CA MET A 46 -11.60 4.11 0.55
C MET A 46 -11.46 2.60 0.77
N ASN A 47 -11.72 1.82 -0.26
CA ASN A 47 -11.52 0.36 -0.23
C ASN A 47 -10.16 0.06 -0.85
N VAL A 48 -9.39 -0.80 -0.21
CA VAL A 48 -8.06 -1.22 -0.66
C VAL A 48 -8.08 -2.72 -0.91
N SER A 49 -7.64 -3.14 -2.08
CA SER A 49 -7.46 -4.54 -2.45
C SER A 49 -6.05 -4.79 -2.96
N VAL A 50 -5.44 -5.91 -2.55
CA VAL A 50 -4.12 -6.31 -3.05
C VAL A 50 -4.30 -6.88 -4.46
N THR A 51 -3.45 -6.48 -5.39
CA THR A 51 -3.47 -7.00 -6.77
C THR A 51 -2.77 -8.36 -6.83
N ASP A 52 -2.93 -9.07 -7.94
CA ASP A 52 -2.18 -10.32 -8.18
C ASP A 52 -0.66 -10.07 -8.14
N ALA A 53 -0.21 -8.96 -8.72
CA ALA A 53 1.19 -8.54 -8.69
C ALA A 53 1.69 -8.24 -7.26
N GLY A 54 0.87 -7.59 -6.43
CA GLY A 54 1.19 -7.35 -5.02
C GLY A 54 1.25 -8.64 -4.21
N THR A 55 0.34 -9.57 -4.47
CA THR A 55 0.32 -10.90 -3.83
C THR A 55 1.56 -11.70 -4.21
N GLU A 56 1.94 -11.73 -5.48
CA GLU A 56 3.13 -12.44 -5.96
C GLU A 56 4.41 -11.84 -5.36
N ALA A 57 4.54 -10.51 -5.35
CA ALA A 57 5.68 -9.83 -4.73
C ALA A 57 5.82 -10.17 -3.24
N PHE A 58 4.70 -10.15 -2.49
CA PHE A 58 4.68 -10.51 -1.07
C PHE A 58 5.04 -11.99 -0.85
N MET A 59 4.48 -12.90 -1.64
CA MET A 59 4.75 -14.34 -1.52
C MET A 59 6.20 -14.68 -1.86
N ASN A 60 6.80 -13.98 -2.83
CA ASN A 60 8.21 -14.14 -3.17
C ASN A 60 9.13 -13.67 -2.04
N ASP A 61 8.83 -12.52 -1.44
CA ASP A 61 9.57 -12.01 -0.27
C ASP A 61 9.45 -12.94 0.94
N LEU A 62 8.23 -13.44 1.21
CA LEU A 62 7.99 -14.44 2.25
C LEU A 62 8.79 -15.73 1.99
N ALA A 63 8.78 -16.23 0.75
CA ALA A 63 9.52 -17.43 0.38
C ALA A 63 11.04 -17.25 0.55
N LEU A 64 11.60 -16.10 0.15
CA LEU A 64 13.01 -15.78 0.37
C LEU A 64 13.36 -15.74 1.86
N SER A 65 12.54 -15.09 2.68
CA SER A 65 12.76 -15.03 4.12
C SER A 65 12.70 -16.40 4.80
N LEU A 66 11.82 -17.30 4.33
CA LEU A 66 11.70 -18.66 4.87
C LEU A 66 12.89 -19.54 4.48
N VAL A 67 13.41 -19.39 3.25
CA VAL A 67 14.61 -20.11 2.79
C VAL A 67 15.84 -19.68 3.60
N ASP A 68 16.00 -18.39 3.86
CA ASP A 68 17.10 -17.88 4.70
C ASP A 68 17.03 -18.41 6.14
N THR A 69 15.84 -18.72 6.66
CA THR A 69 15.68 -19.34 7.99
C THR A 69 15.84 -20.87 7.99
N ALA A 70 15.79 -21.53 6.84
CA ALA A 70 15.93 -22.99 6.74
C ALA A 70 17.40 -23.44 6.57
N ASP A 71 18.27 -22.56 6.09
CA ASP A 71 19.72 -22.78 5.96
C ASP A 71 20.53 -22.29 7.19
N ALA A 72 19.87 -21.73 8.21
CA ALA A 72 20.46 -21.28 9.49
C ALA A 72 20.27 -22.32 10.61
#